data_AF-A0A1V6HZY6-F1
#
_entry.id   AF-A0A1V6HZY6-F1
#
_cell.length_a   1.000
_cell.length_b   1.000
_cell.length_c   1.000
_cell.angle_alpha   90.00
_cell.angle_beta   90.00
_cell.angle_gamma   90.00
#
_symmetry.space_group_name_H-M   'P 1'
#
loop_
_entity.id
_entity.type
_entity.pdbx_description
1 polymer ?
#
loop_
_entity_poly.entity_id
_entity_poly.type
_entity_poly.pdbx_seq_one_letter_code
_entity_poly.pdbx_strand_id
1 'polypeptide(L)'
;MKCFLKQDNNQHIKNFFLHLKEKDKRNLPTTIKFILFPDKMTDNDFKFIKYKINPIHRSNVFNTLIKENEKYYLVKEFDSVVPSLAVAYAHSKYGYGYYTVFIDIDGNKSVKGANFSNLRFNFFKQTFLKTFTTYEETIMAYLNSIQFKYIHFDLDIDDNLIVSNKTEYEIDKNQKVITSHNPICVNEMGYPDPYFEPKDEQEELIKDYTIFYLNEIKAADDDK
;
A
#
# COMPACT_ATOMS: atom_id res chain seq x y z
N MET A 1 5.60 4.17 -30.09
CA MET A 1 5.27 2.81 -30.57
C MET A 1 3.97 2.41 -29.88
N LYS A 2 2.84 2.49 -30.58
CA LYS A 2 1.49 2.25 -30.02
C LYS A 2 1.27 0.74 -29.84
N CYS A 3 1.13 0.28 -28.59
CA CYS A 3 0.76 -1.10 -28.29
C CYS A 3 -0.74 -1.31 -28.57
N PHE A 4 -1.05 -1.85 -29.76
CA PHE A 4 -2.42 -2.17 -30.20
C PHE A 4 -2.85 -3.63 -29.92
N LEU A 5 -2.19 -4.36 -29.02
CA LEU A 5 -2.39 -5.83 -28.90
C LEU A 5 -3.23 -6.31 -27.68
N LYS A 6 -3.82 -5.44 -26.86
CA LYS A 6 -4.59 -5.86 -25.66
C LYS A 6 -6.10 -5.61 -25.66
N GLN A 7 -6.61 -4.70 -26.50
CA GLN A 7 -8.05 -4.38 -26.50
C GLN A 7 -8.92 -5.46 -27.16
N ASP A 8 -8.45 -6.13 -28.22
CA ASP A 8 -9.26 -7.10 -28.98
C ASP A 8 -9.52 -8.41 -28.22
N ASN A 9 -8.53 -8.97 -27.53
CA ASN A 9 -8.69 -10.25 -26.83
C ASN A 9 -9.71 -10.19 -25.68
N ASN A 10 -9.74 -9.08 -24.93
CA ASN A 10 -10.72 -8.91 -23.85
C ASN A 10 -12.14 -8.78 -24.40
N GLN A 11 -12.34 -8.18 -25.58
CA GLN A 11 -13.67 -8.04 -26.17
C GLN A 11 -14.24 -9.38 -26.64
N HIS A 12 -13.44 -10.24 -27.27
CA HIS A 12 -13.88 -11.58 -27.67
C HIS A 12 -14.24 -12.45 -26.48
N ILE A 13 -13.46 -12.39 -25.39
CA ILE A 13 -13.75 -13.11 -24.15
C ILE A 13 -15.04 -12.56 -23.48
N LYS A 14 -15.21 -11.24 -23.43
CA LYS A 14 -16.45 -10.61 -22.96
C LYS A 14 -17.66 -11.08 -23.76
N ASN A 15 -17.57 -11.09 -25.08
CA ASN A 15 -18.64 -11.53 -25.97
C ASN A 15 -18.99 -13.01 -25.75
N PHE A 16 -18.00 -13.88 -25.54
CA PHE A 16 -18.23 -15.28 -25.19
C PHE A 16 -19.03 -15.43 -23.89
N PHE A 17 -18.63 -14.73 -22.82
CA PHE A 17 -19.36 -14.81 -21.55
C PHE A 17 -20.76 -14.21 -21.63
N LEU A 18 -20.94 -13.10 -22.37
CA LEU A 18 -22.28 -12.55 -22.63
C LEU A 18 -23.15 -13.55 -23.40
N HIS A 19 -22.60 -14.24 -24.40
CA HIS A 19 -23.30 -15.29 -25.15
C HIS A 19 -23.76 -16.43 -24.23
N LEU A 20 -22.88 -16.95 -23.35
CA LEU A 20 -23.26 -17.97 -22.37
C LEU A 20 -24.40 -17.50 -21.44
N LYS A 21 -24.40 -16.22 -21.06
CA LYS A 21 -25.44 -15.65 -20.22
C LYS A 21 -26.78 -15.51 -20.96
N GLU A 22 -26.75 -15.02 -22.18
CA GLU A 22 -27.96 -14.63 -22.94
C GLU A 22 -28.59 -15.81 -23.69
N LYS A 23 -27.77 -16.71 -24.25
CA LYS A 23 -28.22 -17.85 -25.05
C LYS A 23 -28.36 -19.12 -24.22
N ASP A 24 -27.35 -19.42 -23.42
CA ASP A 24 -27.33 -20.65 -22.61
C ASP A 24 -27.94 -20.46 -21.21
N LYS A 25 -28.40 -19.24 -20.89
CA LYS A 25 -28.99 -18.86 -19.59
C LYS A 25 -28.08 -19.22 -18.39
N ARG A 26 -26.76 -19.23 -18.59
CA ARG A 26 -25.79 -19.54 -17.53
C ARG A 26 -25.45 -18.29 -16.74
N ASN A 27 -25.39 -18.41 -15.42
CA ASN A 27 -24.91 -17.32 -14.58
C ASN A 27 -23.40 -17.11 -14.78
N LEU A 28 -22.99 -15.85 -14.88
CA LEU A 28 -21.57 -15.50 -14.89
C LEU A 28 -20.97 -15.77 -13.51
N PRO A 29 -19.82 -16.47 -13.42
CA PRO A 29 -19.10 -16.62 -12.16
C PRO A 29 -18.72 -15.25 -11.59
N THR A 30 -18.77 -15.10 -10.26
CA THR A 30 -18.47 -13.83 -9.58
C THR A 30 -17.07 -13.31 -9.89
N THR A 31 -16.06 -14.17 -9.99
CA THR A 31 -14.69 -13.78 -10.39
C THR A 31 -14.61 -13.27 -11.83
N ILE A 32 -15.39 -13.86 -12.74
CA ILE A 32 -15.49 -13.41 -14.14
C ILE A 32 -16.21 -12.06 -14.24
N LYS A 33 -17.31 -11.88 -13.48
CA LYS A 33 -17.97 -10.56 -13.38
C LYS A 33 -16.98 -9.53 -12.86
N PHE A 34 -16.24 -9.84 -11.80
CA PHE A 34 -15.31 -8.90 -11.19
C PHE A 34 -14.20 -8.47 -12.16
N ILE A 35 -13.63 -9.39 -12.93
CA ILE A 35 -12.54 -9.11 -13.87
C ILE A 35 -13.04 -8.41 -15.15
N LEU A 36 -14.15 -8.86 -15.74
CA LEU A 36 -14.56 -8.46 -17.09
C LEU A 36 -15.77 -7.52 -17.14
N PHE A 37 -16.58 -7.50 -16.07
CA PHE A 37 -17.84 -6.76 -15.97
C PHE A 37 -18.01 -6.14 -14.56
N PRO A 38 -17.03 -5.36 -14.07
CA PRO A 38 -17.06 -4.81 -12.71
C PRO A 38 -18.30 -3.93 -12.45
N ASP A 39 -18.85 -3.32 -13.50
CA ASP A 39 -20.11 -2.57 -13.52
C ASP A 39 -21.36 -3.42 -13.22
N LYS A 40 -21.27 -4.75 -13.35
CA LYS A 40 -22.37 -5.71 -13.13
C LYS A 40 -22.25 -6.45 -11.80
N MET A 41 -21.34 -6.04 -10.93
CA MET A 41 -21.16 -6.60 -9.60
C MET A 41 -22.30 -6.20 -8.67
N THR A 42 -22.75 -7.14 -7.85
CA THR A 42 -23.72 -6.90 -6.77
C THR A 42 -23.04 -6.92 -5.40
N ASP A 43 -23.70 -6.40 -4.36
CA ASP A 43 -23.20 -6.50 -2.97
C ASP A 43 -22.93 -7.94 -2.53
N ASN A 44 -23.71 -8.90 -3.02
CA ASN A 44 -23.50 -10.31 -2.73
C ASN A 44 -22.28 -10.88 -3.46
N ASP A 45 -22.02 -10.43 -4.69
CA ASP A 45 -20.79 -10.76 -5.41
C ASP A 45 -19.57 -10.19 -4.64
N PHE A 46 -19.65 -8.95 -4.15
CA PHE A 46 -18.61 -8.36 -3.31
C PHE A 46 -18.43 -9.11 -1.99
N LYS A 47 -19.50 -9.51 -1.29
CA LYS A 47 -19.42 -10.34 -0.08
C LYS A 47 -18.78 -11.71 -0.35
N PHE A 48 -19.08 -12.31 -1.50
CA PHE A 48 -18.46 -13.57 -1.90
C PHE A 48 -16.94 -13.39 -2.07
N ILE A 49 -16.50 -12.35 -2.78
CA ILE A 49 -15.06 -12.05 -2.93
C ILE A 49 -14.42 -11.76 -1.57
N LYS A 50 -15.09 -10.96 -0.72
CA LYS A 50 -14.61 -10.52 0.61
C LYS A 50 -14.50 -11.64 1.64
N TYR A 51 -15.35 -12.67 1.58
CA TYR A 51 -15.49 -13.62 2.70
C TYR A 51 -15.54 -15.10 2.32
N LYS A 52 -15.67 -15.43 1.02
CA LYS A 52 -15.81 -16.83 0.57
C LYS A 52 -14.64 -17.28 -0.31
N ILE A 53 -13.99 -16.36 -1.03
CA ILE A 53 -12.74 -16.64 -1.73
C ILE A 53 -11.60 -16.61 -0.73
N ASN A 54 -10.73 -17.62 -0.79
CA ASN A 54 -9.53 -17.66 0.05
C ASN A 54 -8.60 -16.45 -0.26
N PRO A 55 -7.79 -16.02 0.72
CA PRO A 55 -6.87 -14.88 0.58
C PRO A 55 -6.03 -14.85 -0.70
N ILE A 56 -5.36 -15.97 -1.02
CA ILE A 56 -4.50 -16.15 -2.20
C ILE A 56 -5.26 -15.85 -3.49
N HIS A 57 -6.38 -16.53 -3.69
CA HIS A 57 -7.14 -16.44 -4.91
C HIS A 57 -7.78 -15.06 -5.07
N ARG A 58 -8.18 -14.42 -3.96
CA ARG A 58 -8.67 -13.04 -3.95
C ARG A 58 -7.60 -12.09 -4.48
N SER A 59 -6.38 -12.15 -3.96
CA SER A 59 -5.30 -11.25 -4.41
C SER A 59 -4.88 -11.49 -5.85
N ASN A 60 -4.91 -12.73 -6.33
CA ASN A 60 -4.69 -13.03 -7.75
C ASN A 60 -5.75 -12.37 -8.65
N VAL A 61 -7.02 -12.42 -8.24
CA VAL A 61 -8.12 -11.75 -8.94
C VAL A 61 -7.94 -10.22 -8.91
N PHE A 62 -7.54 -9.63 -7.77
CA PHE A 62 -7.20 -8.19 -7.67
C PHE A 62 -6.05 -7.79 -8.59
N ASN A 63 -4.95 -8.53 -8.57
CA ASN A 63 -3.76 -8.26 -9.40
C ASN A 63 -4.05 -8.36 -10.89
N THR A 64 -5.06 -9.15 -11.29
CA THR A 64 -5.48 -9.25 -12.69
C THR A 64 -6.11 -7.94 -13.18
N LEU A 65 -6.89 -7.25 -12.32
CA LEU A 65 -7.50 -5.95 -12.62
C LEU A 65 -6.52 -4.78 -12.49
N ILE A 66 -5.66 -4.82 -11.48
CA ILE A 66 -4.72 -3.74 -11.18
C ILE A 66 -3.69 -3.54 -12.29
N LYS A 67 -3.35 -4.61 -13.03
CA LYS A 67 -2.56 -4.54 -14.27
C LYS A 67 -3.16 -3.64 -15.35
N GLU A 68 -4.43 -3.23 -15.22
CA GLU A 68 -5.10 -2.30 -16.14
C GLU A 68 -5.20 -0.86 -15.62
N ASN A 69 -4.97 -0.60 -14.32
CA ASN A 69 -5.20 0.70 -13.68
C ASN A 69 -3.91 1.41 -13.23
N GLU A 70 -2.74 0.78 -13.42
CA GLU A 70 -1.37 1.29 -13.12
C GLU A 70 -1.11 1.80 -11.68
N LYS A 71 -2.11 1.77 -10.77
CA LYS A 71 -2.00 2.28 -9.39
C LYS A 71 -1.08 1.44 -8.51
N TYR A 72 -1.08 0.12 -8.71
CA TYR A 72 -0.30 -0.81 -7.91
C TYR A 72 0.43 -1.79 -8.82
N TYR A 73 1.62 -2.20 -8.41
CA TYR A 73 2.39 -3.24 -9.08
C TYR A 73 1.93 -4.64 -8.66
N LEU A 74 1.64 -4.79 -7.37
CA LEU A 74 1.27 -6.06 -6.75
C LEU A 74 0.45 -5.81 -5.48
N VAL A 75 -0.53 -6.68 -5.24
CA VAL A 75 -1.32 -6.77 -4.01
C VAL A 75 -1.08 -8.14 -3.39
N LYS A 76 -0.63 -8.17 -2.14
CA LYS A 76 -0.48 -9.39 -1.35
C LYS A 76 -1.83 -9.92 -0.88
N GLU A 77 -1.80 -11.08 -0.26
CA GLU A 77 -2.98 -11.73 0.32
C GLU A 77 -3.71 -10.82 1.30
N PHE A 78 -5.01 -10.62 1.07
CA PHE A 78 -5.90 -10.03 2.08
C PHE A 78 -5.92 -10.92 3.32
N ASP A 79 -6.21 -10.36 4.51
CA ASP A 79 -6.31 -11.16 5.75
C ASP A 79 -4.98 -11.82 6.18
N SER A 80 -3.86 -11.40 5.58
CA SER A 80 -2.52 -11.81 6.04
C SER A 80 -2.16 -11.21 7.40
N VAL A 81 -2.72 -10.03 7.72
CA VAL A 81 -2.47 -9.31 8.98
C VAL A 81 -3.74 -8.73 9.59
N VAL A 82 -4.63 -8.16 8.77
CA VAL A 82 -5.96 -7.68 9.20
C VAL A 82 -7.00 -8.18 8.19
N PRO A 83 -8.15 -8.73 8.64
CA PRO A 83 -9.13 -9.38 7.75
C PRO A 83 -9.66 -8.57 6.59
N SER A 84 -9.67 -7.24 6.71
CA SER A 84 -10.22 -6.31 5.72
C SER A 84 -9.18 -5.65 4.83
N LEU A 85 -7.87 -5.87 5.06
CA LEU A 85 -6.80 -5.15 4.39
C LEU A 85 -5.84 -6.09 3.67
N ALA A 86 -5.23 -5.57 2.60
CA ALA A 86 -4.09 -6.18 1.95
C ALA A 86 -2.94 -5.17 1.86
N VAL A 87 -1.70 -5.67 1.93
CA VAL A 87 -0.53 -4.88 1.57
C VAL A 87 -0.45 -4.79 0.05
N ALA A 88 -0.33 -3.58 -0.48
CA ALA A 88 -0.15 -3.31 -1.90
C ALA A 88 1.13 -2.51 -2.14
N TYR A 89 1.83 -2.81 -3.22
CA TYR A 89 2.98 -2.07 -3.71
C TYR A 89 2.48 -0.98 -4.67
N ALA A 90 2.28 0.22 -4.13
CA ALA A 90 1.88 1.40 -4.90
C ALA A 90 3.06 1.95 -5.69
N HIS A 91 2.78 2.44 -6.90
CA HIS A 91 3.77 3.19 -7.67
C HIS A 91 4.02 4.55 -7.00
N SER A 92 5.30 4.92 -6.82
CA SER A 92 5.62 6.31 -6.50
C SER A 92 5.23 7.18 -7.69
N LYS A 93 4.40 8.20 -7.45
CA LYS A 93 3.83 9.06 -8.49
C LYS A 93 4.90 9.89 -9.22
N TYR A 94 5.99 10.17 -8.52
CA TYR A 94 7.06 11.06 -8.97
C TYR A 94 8.48 10.52 -8.70
N GLY A 95 8.60 9.35 -8.08
CA GLY A 95 9.86 8.68 -7.79
C GLY A 95 10.05 7.41 -8.62
N TYR A 96 11.26 6.84 -8.55
CA TYR A 96 11.52 5.50 -9.05
C TYR A 96 11.19 4.46 -7.97
N GLY A 97 10.37 3.48 -8.31
CA GLY A 97 10.11 2.31 -7.47
C GLY A 97 8.69 2.23 -6.90
N TYR A 98 8.56 1.39 -5.89
CA TYR A 98 7.30 1.05 -5.24
C TYR A 98 7.40 1.30 -3.74
N TYR A 99 6.28 1.65 -3.11
CA TYR A 99 6.15 1.73 -1.66
C TYR A 99 4.94 0.92 -1.21
N THR A 100 4.98 0.38 0.01
CA THR A 100 3.88 -0.43 0.52
C THR A 100 2.81 0.45 1.15
N VAL A 101 1.55 0.09 0.93
CA VAL A 101 0.35 0.70 1.53
C VAL A 101 -0.65 -0.37 1.88
N PHE A 102 -1.47 -0.14 2.91
CA PHE A 102 -2.69 -0.91 3.09
C PHE A 102 -3.79 -0.41 2.17
N ILE A 103 -4.44 -1.34 1.48
CA ILE A 103 -5.67 -1.11 0.72
C ILE A 103 -6.82 -1.95 1.25
N ASP A 104 -8.02 -1.40 1.17
CA ASP A 104 -9.24 -2.17 1.30
C ASP A 104 -9.55 -2.95 0.03
N ILE A 105 -10.59 -3.77 0.12
CA ILE A 105 -11.13 -4.55 -1.00
C ILE A 105 -11.73 -3.68 -2.12
N ASP A 106 -12.00 -2.41 -1.88
CA ASP A 106 -12.47 -1.53 -2.95
C ASP A 106 -11.26 -0.85 -3.65
N GLY A 107 -10.02 -1.19 -3.22
CA GLY A 107 -8.76 -0.72 -3.77
C GLY A 107 -8.36 0.66 -3.25
N ASN A 108 -8.96 1.14 -2.17
CA ASN A 108 -8.66 2.44 -1.58
C ASN A 108 -7.67 2.29 -0.42
N LYS A 109 -6.78 3.27 -0.22
CA LYS A 109 -5.92 3.30 0.98
C LYS A 109 -6.80 3.30 2.24
N SER A 110 -6.50 2.40 3.18
CA SER A 110 -7.29 2.26 4.41
C SER A 110 -6.47 1.62 5.52
N VAL A 111 -6.68 2.08 6.75
CA VAL A 111 -6.15 1.46 7.97
C VAL A 111 -7.27 0.92 8.87
N LYS A 112 -8.50 0.83 8.35
CA LYS A 112 -9.66 0.42 9.15
C LYS A 112 -9.47 -1.01 9.68
N GLY A 113 -9.48 -1.14 11.01
CA GLY A 113 -9.28 -2.41 11.71
C GLY A 113 -7.80 -2.73 12.01
N ALA A 114 -6.86 -1.89 11.58
CA ALA A 114 -5.46 -1.95 11.96
C ALA A 114 -5.16 -0.88 13.02
N ASN A 115 -4.25 -1.17 13.95
CA ASN A 115 -3.63 -0.18 14.82
C ASN A 115 -2.15 -0.50 15.00
N PHE A 116 -1.35 0.53 15.25
CA PHE A 116 0.10 0.41 15.32
C PHE A 116 0.55 -0.57 16.41
N SER A 117 -0.01 -0.49 17.62
CA SER A 117 0.40 -1.32 18.76
C SER A 117 0.23 -2.83 18.49
N ASN A 118 -0.87 -3.24 17.85
CA ASN A 118 -1.09 -4.64 17.48
C ASN A 118 -0.12 -5.11 16.39
N LEU A 119 0.16 -4.26 15.40
CA LEU A 119 1.12 -4.57 14.34
C LEU A 119 2.54 -4.71 14.91
N ARG A 120 2.94 -3.79 15.79
CA ARG A 120 4.22 -3.78 16.48
C ARG A 120 4.39 -4.98 17.41
N PHE A 121 3.37 -5.36 18.16
CA PHE A 121 3.39 -6.58 18.97
C PHE A 121 3.62 -7.85 18.12
N ASN A 122 2.92 -7.94 16.98
CA ASN A 122 3.09 -9.06 16.05
C ASN A 122 4.49 -9.08 15.42
N PHE A 123 5.04 -7.92 15.07
CA PHE A 123 6.41 -7.77 14.58
C PHE A 123 7.43 -8.34 15.58
N PHE A 124 7.44 -7.88 16.83
CA PHE A 124 8.39 -8.37 17.83
C PHE A 124 8.25 -9.87 18.11
N LYS A 125 7.02 -10.40 18.15
CA LYS A 125 6.78 -11.83 18.31
C LYS A 125 7.42 -12.65 17.18
N GLN A 126 7.39 -12.17 15.94
CA GLN A 126 7.93 -12.85 14.76
C GLN A 126 9.46 -12.73 14.68
N THR A 127 10.01 -11.55 15.00
CA THR A 127 11.45 -11.31 15.11
C THR A 127 12.09 -12.28 16.11
N PHE A 128 11.44 -12.49 17.26
CA PHE A 128 11.85 -13.50 18.23
C PHE A 128 11.82 -14.93 17.67
N LEU A 129 10.85 -15.24 16.80
CA LEU A 129 10.70 -16.54 16.14
C LEU A 129 11.59 -16.71 14.89
N LYS A 130 12.41 -15.71 14.53
CA LYS A 130 13.24 -15.65 13.30
C LYS A 130 12.45 -15.79 11.99
N THR A 131 11.15 -15.51 12.01
CA THR A 131 10.30 -15.49 10.82
C THR A 131 10.22 -14.08 10.26
N PHE A 132 11.36 -13.53 9.85
CA PHE A 132 11.45 -12.28 9.11
C PHE A 132 10.90 -12.51 7.71
N THR A 133 9.88 -11.77 7.25
CA THR A 133 9.66 -11.42 5.82
C THR A 133 8.30 -10.78 5.51
N THR A 134 7.32 -10.73 6.43
CA THR A 134 5.98 -10.19 6.08
C THR A 134 5.54 -8.98 6.91
N TYR A 135 6.12 -8.72 8.09
CA TYR A 135 5.56 -7.77 9.06
C TYR A 135 6.17 -6.36 9.02
N GLU A 136 7.45 -6.20 8.67
CA GLU A 136 8.06 -4.88 8.42
C GLU A 136 7.28 -4.14 7.33
N GLU A 137 6.91 -4.87 6.27
CA GLU A 137 6.07 -4.36 5.19
C GLU A 137 4.68 -3.91 5.68
N THR A 138 4.17 -4.47 6.77
CA THR A 138 2.84 -4.14 7.32
C THR A 138 2.85 -2.91 8.19
N ILE A 139 3.94 -2.69 8.96
CA ILE A 139 4.12 -1.44 9.68
C ILE A 139 4.39 -0.31 8.68
N MET A 140 5.23 -0.55 7.68
CA MET A 140 5.45 0.40 6.58
C MET A 140 4.15 0.71 5.82
N ALA A 141 3.37 -0.32 5.48
CA ALA A 141 2.07 -0.14 4.84
C ALA A 141 1.08 0.64 5.71
N TYR A 142 1.13 0.50 7.03
CA TYR A 142 0.33 1.28 7.96
C TYR A 142 0.71 2.75 7.95
N LEU A 143 1.99 3.07 8.17
CA LEU A 143 2.49 4.45 8.21
C LEU A 143 2.27 5.19 6.90
N ASN A 144 2.36 4.50 5.76
CA ASN A 144 2.11 5.04 4.42
C ASN A 144 0.61 5.10 4.02
N SER A 145 -0.29 4.56 4.86
CA SER A 145 -1.74 4.59 4.64
C SER A 145 -2.52 5.44 5.63
N ILE A 146 -1.99 5.69 6.84
CA ILE A 146 -2.67 6.53 7.84
C ILE A 146 -2.58 8.03 7.52
N GLN A 147 -1.57 8.42 6.76
CA GLN A 147 -1.34 9.78 6.30
C GLN A 147 -0.96 9.78 4.80
N PHE A 148 -1.02 10.95 4.15
CA PHE A 148 -0.83 11.10 2.71
C PHE A 148 0.33 12.02 2.31
N LYS A 149 1.06 12.59 3.28
CA LYS A 149 2.11 13.60 3.05
C LYS A 149 3.49 12.98 2.84
N TYR A 150 3.80 11.94 3.59
CA TYR A 150 5.11 11.30 3.64
C TYR A 150 5.02 9.88 3.08
N ILE A 151 6.08 9.44 2.41
CA ILE A 151 6.25 8.07 1.95
C ILE A 151 7.54 7.55 2.58
N HIS A 152 7.40 6.52 3.40
CA HIS A 152 8.49 5.89 4.14
C HIS A 152 8.96 4.61 3.45
N PHE A 153 10.27 4.40 3.47
CA PHE A 153 10.96 3.25 2.91
C PHE A 153 11.98 2.72 3.92
N ASP A 154 12.24 1.41 3.86
CA ASP A 154 13.30 0.75 4.65
C ASP A 154 13.20 1.10 6.14
N LEU A 155 12.09 0.70 6.77
CA LEU A 155 11.83 0.96 8.19
C LEU A 155 12.64 0.04 9.11
N ASP A 156 13.33 0.66 10.06
CA ASP A 156 13.91 0.00 11.22
C ASP A 156 13.13 0.37 12.49
N ILE A 157 12.96 -0.59 13.40
CA ILE A 157 12.29 -0.36 14.68
C ILE A 157 13.18 -0.92 15.78
N ASP A 158 13.71 -0.02 16.62
CA ASP A 158 14.49 -0.36 17.80
C ASP A 158 13.83 0.21 19.05
N ASP A 159 13.48 -0.64 20.01
CA ASP A 159 12.58 -0.30 21.10
C ASP A 159 11.37 0.51 20.61
N ASN A 160 11.27 1.79 21.02
CA ASN A 160 10.24 2.76 20.68
C ASN A 160 10.62 3.69 19.52
N LEU A 161 11.86 3.62 19.03
CA LEU A 161 12.33 4.43 17.92
C LEU A 161 11.93 3.76 16.61
N ILE A 162 11.19 4.49 15.78
CA ILE A 162 10.82 4.07 14.43
C ILE A 162 11.62 4.93 13.48
N VAL A 163 12.50 4.30 12.70
CA VAL A 163 13.42 4.98 11.80
C VAL A 163 13.04 4.66 10.37
N SER A 164 12.87 5.69 9.55
CA SER A 164 12.73 5.56 8.10
C SER A 164 14.06 5.93 7.46
N ASN A 165 14.73 4.95 6.85
CA ASN A 165 16.05 5.16 6.23
C ASN A 165 15.98 5.95 4.92
N LYS A 166 14.79 6.01 4.31
CA LYS A 166 14.50 6.92 3.20
C LYS A 166 13.07 7.42 3.32
N THR A 167 12.89 8.73 3.20
CA THR A 167 11.56 9.35 3.26
C THR A 167 11.35 10.33 2.11
N GLU A 168 10.21 10.27 1.44
CA GLU A 168 9.78 11.20 0.40
C GLU A 168 8.62 12.08 0.91
N TYR A 169 8.63 13.36 0.59
CA TYR A 169 7.54 14.31 0.84
C TYR A 169 7.04 14.88 -0.49
N GLU A 170 5.76 14.69 -0.78
CA GLU A 170 5.12 15.19 -2.01
C GLU A 170 4.67 16.65 -1.83
N ILE A 171 5.20 17.56 -2.64
CA ILE A 171 4.75 18.96 -2.69
C ILE A 171 3.61 19.07 -3.71
N ASP A 172 2.37 19.01 -3.24
CA ASP A 172 1.12 18.93 -4.02
C ASP A 172 1.03 19.90 -5.23
N LYS A 173 1.65 21.07 -5.16
CA LYS A 173 1.46 22.14 -6.16
C LYS A 173 2.45 22.13 -7.32
N ASN A 174 3.64 21.57 -7.14
CA ASN A 174 4.75 21.71 -8.10
C ASN A 174 5.26 20.39 -8.68
N GLN A 175 4.63 19.25 -8.35
CA GLN A 175 5.11 17.92 -8.74
C GLN A 175 6.58 17.68 -8.35
N LYS A 176 7.03 18.33 -7.27
CA LYS A 176 8.37 18.16 -6.70
C LYS A 176 8.28 17.24 -5.49
N VAL A 177 9.30 16.41 -5.33
CA VAL A 177 9.47 15.54 -4.18
C VAL A 177 10.74 15.96 -3.44
N ILE A 178 10.66 16.09 -2.12
CA ILE A 178 11.85 16.22 -1.27
C ILE A 178 12.13 14.84 -0.68
N THR A 179 13.32 14.34 -0.95
CA THR A 179 13.75 13.01 -0.51
C THR A 179 14.85 13.14 0.52
N SER A 180 14.62 12.62 1.74
CA SER A 180 15.70 12.33 2.68
C SER A 180 16.29 10.96 2.35
N HIS A 181 17.61 10.91 2.19
CA HIS A 181 18.40 9.68 2.15
C HIS A 181 19.09 9.38 3.49
N ASN A 182 18.93 10.27 4.47
CA ASN A 182 19.40 10.06 5.83
C ASN A 182 18.26 9.48 6.68
N PRO A 183 18.57 8.64 7.69
CA PRO A 183 17.59 8.09 8.60
C PRO A 183 16.89 9.20 9.40
N ILE A 184 15.56 9.16 9.42
CA ILE A 184 14.75 10.07 10.23
C ILE A 184 13.85 9.31 11.19
N CYS A 185 13.55 9.91 12.33
CA CYS A 185 12.59 9.40 13.28
C CYS A 185 11.16 9.69 12.80
N VAL A 186 10.27 8.71 12.95
CA VAL A 186 8.85 8.78 12.58
C VAL A 186 8.00 8.38 13.78
N ASN A 187 6.88 9.05 14.02
CA ASN A 187 5.93 8.64 15.07
C ASN A 187 4.95 7.57 14.58
N GLU A 188 4.15 7.02 15.51
CA GLU A 188 3.16 5.98 15.22
C GLU A 188 2.03 6.44 14.26
N MET A 189 1.92 7.76 14.01
CA MET A 189 0.99 8.35 13.05
C MET A 189 1.62 8.58 11.67
N GLY A 190 2.88 8.17 11.46
CA GLY A 190 3.56 8.27 10.17
C GLY A 190 4.13 9.65 9.85
N TYR A 191 4.30 10.52 10.84
CA TYR A 191 4.92 11.84 10.67
C TYR A 191 6.34 11.86 11.22
N PRO A 192 7.29 12.57 10.59
CA PRO A 192 8.61 12.78 11.18
C PRO A 192 8.50 13.40 12.59
N ASP A 193 9.27 12.89 13.55
CA ASP A 193 9.23 13.33 14.95
C ASP A 193 10.58 13.87 15.42
N PRO A 194 10.77 15.20 15.48
CA PRO A 194 12.01 15.81 15.95
C PRO A 194 12.08 15.93 17.48
N TYR A 195 11.05 15.50 18.21
CA TYR A 195 10.92 15.76 19.65
C TYR A 195 11.25 14.57 20.54
N PHE A 196 11.69 13.44 19.97
CA PHE A 196 12.13 12.30 20.77
C PHE A 196 13.40 12.63 21.58
N GLU A 197 13.56 11.94 22.69
CA GLU A 197 14.73 12.03 23.57
C GLU A 197 15.75 10.97 23.15
N PRO A 198 16.88 11.35 22.53
CA PRO A 198 17.89 10.40 22.10
C PRO A 198 18.63 9.80 23.29
N LYS A 199 18.96 8.51 23.21
CA LYS A 199 19.68 7.76 24.25
C LYS A 199 21.18 7.67 24.01
N ASP A 200 21.62 7.86 22.77
CA ASP A 200 23.02 7.76 22.36
C ASP A 200 23.34 8.69 21.17
N GLU A 201 24.62 8.74 20.77
CA GLU A 201 25.11 9.58 19.67
C GLU A 201 24.47 9.24 18.32
N GLN A 202 24.09 7.98 18.09
CA GLN A 202 23.44 7.58 16.84
C GLN A 202 22.01 8.13 16.78
N GLU A 203 21.27 8.02 17.89
CA GLU A 203 19.94 8.62 18.03
C GLU A 203 19.98 10.16 17.95
N GLU A 204 21.03 10.81 18.49
CA GLU A 204 21.24 12.25 18.31
C GLU A 204 21.38 12.64 16.83
N LEU A 205 22.16 11.88 16.06
CA LEU A 205 22.29 12.11 14.61
C LEU A 205 20.95 11.94 13.87
N ILE A 206 20.17 10.91 14.21
CA ILE A 206 18.83 10.70 13.62
C ILE A 206 17.92 11.89 13.92
N LYS A 207 17.98 12.45 15.13
CA LYS A 207 17.23 13.65 15.50
C LYS A 207 17.63 14.85 14.67
N ASP A 208 18.93 15.09 14.50
CA ASP A 208 19.44 16.19 13.69
C ASP A 208 19.03 16.06 12.22
N TYR A 209 19.09 14.85 11.65
CA TYR A 209 18.61 14.59 10.29
C TYR A 209 17.10 14.81 10.16
N THR A 210 16.33 14.43 11.17
CA THR A 210 14.88 14.65 11.20
C THR A 210 14.55 16.15 11.19
N ILE A 211 15.25 16.94 12.01
CA ILE A 211 15.10 18.40 12.07
C ILE A 211 15.53 19.03 10.74
N PHE A 212 16.67 18.62 10.19
CA PHE A 212 17.18 19.12 8.92
C PHE A 212 16.16 18.90 7.78
N TYR A 213 15.64 17.67 7.64
CA TYR A 213 14.65 17.35 6.63
C TYR A 213 13.35 18.15 6.76
N LEU A 214 12.86 18.36 7.99
CA LEU A 214 11.68 19.19 8.25
C LEU A 214 11.93 20.66 7.89
N ASN A 215 13.14 21.18 8.11
CA ASN A 215 13.51 22.53 7.71
C ASN A 215 13.59 22.68 6.18
N GLU A 216 14.09 21.66 5.45
CA GLU A 216 14.08 21.66 3.98
C GLU A 216 12.66 21.70 3.43
N ILE A 217 11.75 20.91 4.01
CA ILE A 217 10.32 20.94 3.66
C ILE A 217 9.72 22.31 3.91
N LYS A 218 9.99 22.89 5.08
CA LYS A 218 9.47 24.21 5.45
C LYS A 218 9.97 25.29 4.50
N ALA A 219 11.27 25.30 4.18
CA ALA A 219 11.84 26.26 3.23
C ALA A 219 11.19 26.15 1.84
N ALA A 220 10.99 24.93 1.35
CA ALA A 220 10.29 24.71 0.07
C ALA A 220 8.80 25.09 0.11
N ASP A 221 8.19 25.05 1.29
CA ASP A 221 6.81 25.48 1.51
C ASP A 221 6.67 27.01 1.68
N ASP A 222 7.70 27.68 2.21
CA ASP A 222 7.76 29.12 2.46
C ASP A 222 8.21 29.93 1.21
N ASP A 223 8.96 29.33 0.27
CA ASP A 223 9.32 29.92 -1.04
C ASP A 223 8.11 30.03 -2.03
N LYS A 224 6.88 30.10 -1.49
CA LYS A 224 5.61 30.12 -2.23
C LYS A 224 4.95 31.50 -2.27
#